data_AF-A0A837R8Y5-F1
#
_entry.id   AF-A0A837R8Y5-F1
#
_cell.length_a   1.000
_cell.length_b   1.000
_cell.length_c   1.000
_cell.angle_alpha   90.00
_cell.angle_beta   90.00
_cell.angle_gamma   90.00
#
_symmetry.space_group_name_H-M   'P 1'
#
loop_
_entity.id
_entity.type
_entity.pdbx_description
1 polymer ?
#
loop_
_entity_poly.entity_id
_entity_poly.type
_entity_poly.pdbx_seq_one_letter_code
_entity_poly.pdbx_strand_id
1 'polypeptide(L)'
;MNENQAVLAHLLKIGVNGFDSFWSIVDNSDEEAHFMHLLAYRVTTAFDLLNQLGGLGVVFDVSYVSTSESGAVSLLISKDEPIEIEIRAIPDSVIQFNRLGL
;
A
#
# COMPACT_ATOMS: atom_id res chain seq x y z
N MET A 1 7.81 -10.11 -5.57
CA MET A 1 7.94 -8.64 -5.53
C MET A 1 9.10 -8.19 -6.41
N ASN A 2 8.90 -7.26 -7.35
CA ASN A 2 9.96 -6.74 -8.22
C ASN A 2 10.84 -5.69 -7.51
N GLU A 3 11.98 -5.29 -8.11
CA GLU A 3 12.93 -4.35 -7.50
C GLU A 3 12.29 -3.02 -7.09
N ASN A 4 11.42 -2.46 -7.93
CA ASN A 4 10.75 -1.18 -7.67
C ASN A 4 9.83 -1.28 -6.45
N GLN A 5 9.08 -2.38 -6.34
CA GLN A 5 8.23 -2.65 -5.19
C GLN A 5 9.06 -2.87 -3.92
N ALA A 6 10.24 -3.49 -4.02
CA ALA A 6 11.14 -3.66 -2.88
C ALA A 6 11.72 -2.34 -2.36
N VAL A 7 12.16 -1.45 -3.27
CA VAL A 7 12.64 -0.11 -2.90
C VAL A 7 11.51 0.69 -2.26
N LEU A 8 10.32 0.69 -2.87
CA LEU A 8 9.16 1.38 -2.33
C LEU A 8 8.80 0.84 -0.93
N ALA A 9 8.74 -0.49 -0.76
CA ALA A 9 8.49 -1.13 0.52
C ALA A 9 9.48 -0.67 1.59
N HIS A 10 10.78 -0.60 1.26
CA HIS A 10 11.80 -0.13 2.18
C HIS A 10 11.59 1.33 2.57
N LEU A 11 11.34 2.22 1.60
CA LEU A 11 11.06 3.63 1.85
C LEU A 11 9.83 3.84 2.72
N LEU A 12 8.75 3.08 2.49
CA LEU A 12 7.54 3.15 3.29
C LEU A 12 7.79 2.70 4.74
N LYS A 13 8.56 1.63 4.95
CA LYS A 13 8.93 1.15 6.29
C LYS A 13 9.75 2.17 7.09
N ILE A 14 10.50 3.03 6.40
CA ILE A 14 11.26 4.13 7.03
C ILE A 14 10.38 5.36 7.25
N GLY A 15 9.57 5.72 6.24
CA GLY A 15 8.79 6.96 6.23
C GLY A 15 7.48 6.90 7.01
N VAL A 16 6.94 5.70 7.22
CA VAL A 16 5.63 5.50 7.88
C VAL A 16 5.78 4.61 9.11
N ASN A 17 5.47 5.20 10.27
CA ASN A 17 5.60 4.53 11.56
C ASN A 17 4.64 3.35 11.72
N GLY A 18 5.06 2.36 12.53
CA GLY A 18 4.18 1.28 12.97
C GLY A 18 3.95 0.17 11.95
N PHE A 19 4.95 -0.10 11.10
CA PHE A 19 4.97 -1.29 10.24
C PHE A 19 4.74 -2.56 11.08
N ASP A 20 3.99 -3.51 10.52
CA ASP A 20 3.51 -4.77 11.12
C ASP A 20 2.56 -4.63 12.33
N SER A 21 2.32 -3.41 12.82
CA SER A 21 1.36 -3.14 13.90
C SER A 21 0.11 -2.40 13.43
N PHE A 22 0.26 -1.45 12.51
CA PHE A 22 -0.83 -0.60 12.02
C PHE A 22 -1.00 -0.64 10.51
N TRP A 23 0.00 -1.17 9.81
CA TRP A 23 -0.10 -1.48 8.40
C TRP A 23 0.86 -2.61 8.02
N SER A 24 0.56 -3.29 6.93
CA SER A 24 1.37 -4.38 6.39
C SER A 24 1.40 -4.33 4.86
N ILE A 25 2.37 -5.02 4.27
CA ILE A 25 2.41 -5.31 2.84
C ILE A 25 1.87 -6.72 2.68
N VAL A 26 0.89 -6.91 1.80
CA VAL A 26 0.38 -8.25 1.50
C VAL A 26 1.43 -8.99 0.69
N ASP A 27 1.90 -10.12 1.22
CA ASP A 27 2.78 -11.01 0.48
C ASP A 27 1.95 -11.82 -0.51
N ASN A 28 1.78 -11.26 -1.71
CA ASN A 28 1.18 -11.96 -2.82
C ASN A 28 2.26 -12.85 -3.47
N SER A 29 2.56 -13.96 -2.82
CA SER A 29 3.45 -15.00 -3.35
C SER A 29 2.81 -15.79 -4.49
N ASP A 30 1.52 -15.62 -4.74
CA ASP A 30 0.85 -16.16 -5.92
C ASP A 30 1.21 -15.35 -7.17
N GLU A 31 1.71 -16.06 -8.19
CA GLU A 31 2.31 -15.53 -9.41
C GLU A 31 1.37 -14.66 -10.27
N GLU A 32 0.08 -14.60 -9.93
CA GLU A 32 -0.94 -13.83 -10.66
C GLU A 32 -1.18 -12.41 -10.10
N ALA A 33 -0.71 -12.10 -8.90
CA ALA A 33 -0.89 -10.75 -8.34
C ALA A 33 0.23 -9.81 -8.82
N HIS A 34 -0.08 -9.05 -9.87
CA HIS A 34 0.86 -8.11 -10.48
C HIS A 34 1.14 -6.87 -9.63
N PHE A 35 0.23 -6.50 -8.73
CA PHE A 35 0.32 -5.28 -7.95
C PHE A 35 0.73 -5.54 -6.50
N MET A 36 1.36 -4.53 -5.90
CA MET A 36 1.72 -4.54 -4.49
C MET A 36 0.54 -3.96 -3.71
N HIS A 37 0.11 -4.64 -2.65
CA HIS A 37 -1.01 -4.21 -1.82
C HIS A 37 -0.54 -3.86 -0.42
N LEU A 38 -1.04 -2.75 0.11
CA LEU A 38 -0.83 -2.31 1.48
C LEU A 38 -2.15 -2.40 2.22
N LEU A 39 -2.15 -2.94 3.43
CA LEU A 39 -3.30 -2.94 4.32
C LEU A 39 -3.02 -2.01 5.49
N ALA A 40 -3.88 -1.01 5.70
CA ALA A 40 -3.82 -0.11 6.84
C ALA A 40 -4.97 -0.39 7.81
N TYR A 41 -4.64 -0.76 9.05
CA TYR A 41 -5.60 -1.09 10.11
C TYR A 41 -6.03 0.14 10.93
N ARG A 42 -5.50 1.32 10.60
CA ARG A 42 -5.87 2.60 11.20
C ARG A 42 -5.99 3.66 10.13
N VAL A 43 -7.07 4.46 10.22
CA VAL A 43 -7.32 5.59 9.31
C VAL A 43 -6.15 6.57 9.28
N THR A 44 -5.56 6.89 10.43
CA THR A 44 -4.40 7.80 10.50
C THR A 44 -3.20 7.25 9.74
N THR A 45 -2.91 5.96 9.89
CA THR A 45 -1.81 5.29 9.18
C THR A 45 -2.10 5.21 7.68
N ALA A 46 -3.35 5.03 7.27
CA ALA A 46 -3.72 5.12 5.86
C ALA A 46 -3.40 6.51 5.29
N PHE A 47 -3.74 7.60 6.00
CA PHE A 47 -3.36 8.95 5.57
C PHE A 47 -1.84 9.16 5.47
N ASP A 48 -1.08 8.64 6.44
CA ASP A 48 0.39 8.72 6.40
C ASP A 48 0.96 7.98 5.17
N LEU A 49 0.43 6.79 4.85
CA LEU A 49 0.78 6.05 3.64
C LEU A 49 0.43 6.83 2.38
N LEU A 50 -0.79 7.37 2.28
CA LEU A 50 -1.23 8.14 1.11
C LEU A 50 -0.37 9.39 0.89
N ASN A 51 -0.01 10.09 1.97
CA ASN A 51 0.89 11.24 1.91
C ASN A 51 2.29 10.85 1.42
N GLN A 52 2.85 9.76 1.97
CA GLN A 52 4.16 9.28 1.57
C GLN A 52 4.18 8.83 0.10
N LEU A 53 3.17 8.07 -0.33
CA LEU A 53 3.00 7.61 -1.71
C LEU A 53 2.81 8.77 -2.68
N GLY A 54 1.96 9.73 -2.32
CA GLY A 54 1.74 10.95 -3.11
C GLY A 54 3.00 11.80 -3.24
N GLY A 55 3.77 11.94 -2.15
CA GLY A 55 5.07 12.63 -2.16
C GLY A 55 6.11 11.97 -3.07
N LEU A 56 6.00 10.65 -3.28
CA LEU A 56 6.85 9.88 -4.19
C LEU A 56 6.30 9.81 -5.63
N GLY A 57 5.12 10.37 -5.88
CA GLY A 57 4.45 10.31 -7.19
C GLY A 57 3.97 8.91 -7.58
N VAL A 58 3.79 8.01 -6.61
CA VAL A 58 3.29 6.66 -6.84
C VAL A 58 1.82 6.72 -7.23
N VAL A 59 1.42 5.96 -8.24
CA VAL A 59 0.01 5.82 -8.66
C VAL A 59 -0.59 4.64 -7.91
N PHE A 60 -1.73 4.86 -7.26
CA PHE A 60 -2.40 3.86 -6.44
C PHE A 60 -3.92 4.03 -6.49
N ASP A 61 -4.62 2.93 -6.21
CA ASP A 61 -6.05 2.91 -5.93
C ASP A 61 -6.28 2.62 -4.44
N VAL A 62 -7.40 3.10 -3.89
CA VAL A 62 -7.78 2.90 -2.49
C VAL A 62 -9.15 2.25 -2.42
N SER A 63 -9.25 1.18 -1.65
CA SER A 63 -10.49 0.41 -1.43
C SER A 63 -10.62 0.01 0.04
N TYR A 64 -11.83 -0.37 0.43
CA TYR A 64 -12.05 -1.16 1.65
C TYR A 64 -12.09 -2.63 1.26
N VAL A 65 -11.51 -3.50 2.08
CA VAL A 65 -11.56 -4.94 1.85
C VAL A 65 -12.97 -5.44 2.13
N SER A 66 -13.78 -5.61 1.07
CA SER A 66 -15.15 -6.13 1.20
C SER A 66 -15.12 -7.61 1.57
N THR A 67 -15.41 -7.95 2.81
CA THR A 67 -15.54 -9.35 3.26
C THR A 67 -16.87 -10.00 2.88
N SER A 68 -17.80 -9.25 2.28
CA SER A 68 -19.15 -9.72 1.98
C SER A 68 -19.31 -10.08 0.50
N GLU A 69 -19.40 -11.38 0.21
CA GLU A 69 -19.99 -11.93 -1.02
C GLU A 69 -21.49 -11.57 -1.07
N SER A 70 -21.83 -10.33 -1.37
CA SER A 70 -23.25 -9.98 -1.57
C SER A 70 -23.34 -8.72 -2.42
N GLY A 71 -23.74 -8.90 -3.67
CA GLY A 71 -24.12 -7.81 -4.56
C GLY A 71 -25.13 -6.89 -3.89
N ALA A 72 -24.85 -5.59 -3.94
CA ALA A 72 -25.74 -4.50 -3.57
C ALA A 72 -26.25 -4.50 -2.11
N VAL A 73 -25.41 -4.04 -1.17
CA VAL A 73 -25.88 -3.41 0.07
C VAL A 73 -24.96 -2.23 0.37
N SER A 74 -25.53 -1.11 0.83
CA SER A 74 -24.80 0.07 1.31
C SER A 74 -23.52 -0.36 2.01
N LEU A 75 -22.37 0.15 1.54
CA LEU A 75 -21.05 -0.08 2.11
C LEU A 75 -21.06 0.40 3.57
N LEU A 76 -21.53 -0.47 4.47
CA LEU A 76 -21.35 -0.36 5.91
C LEU A 76 -19.88 -0.68 6.14
N ILE A 77 -19.03 0.28 5.79
CA ILE A 77 -17.60 0.25 6.04
C ILE A 77 -17.45 0.15 7.56
N SER A 78 -17.04 -1.01 8.03
CA SER A 78 -16.70 -1.17 9.43
C SER A 78 -15.42 -0.38 9.70
N LYS A 79 -15.39 0.39 10.79
CA LYS A 79 -14.16 1.04 11.27
C LYS A 79 -13.02 0.05 11.54
N ASP A 80 -13.36 -1.24 11.64
CA ASP A 80 -12.45 -2.34 11.96
C ASP A 80 -11.95 -3.06 10.70
N GLU A 81 -12.45 -2.71 9.50
CA GLU A 81 -11.94 -3.23 8.23
C GLU A 81 -10.68 -2.49 7.79
N PRO A 82 -9.63 -3.20 7.31
CA PRO A 82 -8.45 -2.55 6.79
C PRO A 82 -8.77 -1.78 5.50
N ILE A 83 -8.13 -0.61 5.38
CA ILE A 83 -8.08 0.14 4.13
C ILE A 83 -6.99 -0.48 3.27
N GLU A 84 -7.35 -0.91 2.07
CA GLU A 84 -6.44 -1.44 1.09
C GLU A 84 -5.96 -0.33 0.15
N ILE A 85 -4.65 -0.31 -0.12
CA ILE A 85 -4.02 0.56 -1.09
C ILE A 85 -3.28 -0.32 -2.09
N GLU A 86 -3.75 -0.33 -3.33
CA GLU A 86 -3.15 -1.10 -4.42
C GLU A 86 -2.22 -0.20 -5.24
N ILE A 87 -0.94 -0.56 -5.32
CA ILE A 87 0.07 0.21 -6.06
C ILE A 87 0.01 -0.14 -7.55
N ARG A 88 -0.48 0.80 -8.36
CA ARG A 88 -0.65 0.66 -9.82
C ARG A 88 0.61 0.92 -10.62
N ALA A 89 1.38 1.94 -10.23
CA ALA A 89 2.63 2.28 -10.90
C ALA A 89 3.60 3.00 -9.96
N ILE A 90 4.89 2.65 -10.07
CA ILE A 90 5.98 3.25 -9.31
C ILE A 90 6.84 4.04 -10.30
N PRO A 91 6.99 5.36 -10.16
CA PRO A 91 7.77 6.14 -11.10
C PRO A 91 9.28 5.86 -10.95
N ASP A 92 10.02 5.99 -12.04
CA ASP A 92 11.47 5.72 -12.08
C ASP A 92 12.28 6.61 -11.13
N SER A 93 11.76 7.79 -10.76
CA SER A 93 12.37 8.70 -9.79
C SER A 93 12.53 8.06 -8.40
N VAL A 94 11.61 7.19 -7.99
CA VAL A 94 11.72 6.43 -6.73
C VAL A 94 12.92 5.47 -6.78
N ILE A 95 13.21 4.91 -7.96
CA ILE A 95 14.33 4.00 -8.21
C ILE A 95 15.67 4.75 -8.13
N GLN A 96 15.72 6.00 -8.60
CA GLN A 96 16.95 6.80 -8.56
C GLN A 96 17.45 7.04 -7.13
N PHE A 97 16.56 7.02 -6.13
CA PHE A 97 16.96 7.08 -4.72
C PHE A 97 17.82 5.87 -4.31
N ASN A 98 17.53 4.67 -4.84
CA ASN A 98 18.35 3.47 -4.61
C ASN A 98 19.73 3.58 -5.29
N ARG A 99 19.82 4.26 -6.44
CA ARG A 99 21.06 4.41 -7.21
C ARG A 99 22.02 5.47 -6.67
N LEU A 100 21.51 6.45 -5.91
CA LEU A 100 22.33 7.50 -5.30
C LEU A 100 22.93 7.09 -3.94
N GLY A 101 22.52 5.94 -3.40
CA GLY A 101 22.99 5.40 -2.12
C GLY A 101 24.10 4.34 -2.24
N LEU A 102 24.74 4.18 -3.41
CA LEU A 102 25.87 3.28 -3.66
C LEU A 102 27.11 4.06 -4.13
#